data_AF-A0A1A7BZF5-F1
#
_entry.id   AF-A0A1A7BZF5-F1
#
_cell.length_a   1.000
_cell.length_b   1.000
_cell.length_c   1.000
_cell.angle_alpha   90.00
_cell.angle_beta   90.00
_cell.angle_gamma   90.00
#
_symmetry.space_group_name_H-M   'P 1'
#
loop_
_entity.id
_entity.type
_entity.pdbx_description
1 polymer ?
#
loop_
_entity_poly.entity_id
_entity_poly.type
_entity_poly.pdbx_seq_one_letter_code
_entity_poly.pdbx_strand_id
1 'polypeptide(L)'
;MNRDDFLKQDDVTGFIDWLASTLPTQSFQLKMAPSAYVPGGLAVRATGLEAVLRHYAWHTGWTDAQGKTVKSGNWADTRASLAALRAWLKTAIARQDEDQALAACLAILEWGGVRGAIVFLRRLHAQRRLVAYFTRLAPLMSLTSESSLTALDANSVERFDAGLTKIHALLDDTGSPIYDSRVGAAIAMLYAQYRKNGQPKVAKSRLMAFPSGAARGMQIRNPKLLDPALPSAPQFFSNAVSRQSWAQWQVKLGWILRATLERCDWFQSDGADIAARCHAFEACLFMLGYDLRCFGDTHEPSVPVEQEQVPDDGVSQKGWVPTGCAFAETLPRYALFRGQLQAGEKDDKQGFASWYSRTYDVAESTGIAYSFPYSASEFDLFDSNEERLASIVKGGPEGLRQATGSDQPYRAGEERERICLVNALLLGRVAHLKPKERDAWLIARGYAGTANSAGIIKTTGKQVGQHFGLLDEHAKPTALFHSYFGNHMNQL
;
A
#
# COMPACT_ATOMS: atom_id res chain seq x y z
N MET A 1 -12.32 -21.50 -6.89
CA MET A 1 -11.85 -21.22 -8.26
C MET A 1 -10.35 -21.36 -8.23
N ASN A 2 -9.83 -22.34 -8.95
CA ASN A 2 -8.40 -22.54 -9.18
C ASN A 2 -7.97 -21.80 -10.46
N ARG A 3 -6.70 -21.98 -10.88
CA ARG A 3 -6.15 -21.34 -12.08
C ARG A 3 -6.95 -21.67 -13.34
N ASP A 4 -7.21 -22.95 -13.58
CA ASP A 4 -7.84 -23.41 -14.81
C ASP A 4 -9.28 -22.91 -14.93
N ASP A 5 -10.05 -22.96 -13.83
CA ASP A 5 -11.41 -22.40 -13.80
C ASP A 5 -11.42 -20.89 -14.08
N PHE A 6 -10.42 -20.16 -13.57
CA PHE A 6 -10.28 -18.72 -13.77
C PHE A 6 -9.90 -18.37 -15.21
N LEU A 7 -8.93 -19.07 -15.79
CA LEU A 7 -8.46 -18.81 -17.15
C LEU A 7 -9.49 -19.21 -18.22
N LYS A 8 -10.35 -20.21 -17.94
CA LYS A 8 -11.44 -20.63 -18.83
C LYS A 8 -12.58 -19.63 -18.96
N GLN A 9 -12.63 -18.57 -18.13
CA GLN A 9 -13.66 -17.55 -18.26
C GLN A 9 -13.44 -16.75 -19.55
N ASP A 10 -14.47 -16.63 -20.39
CA ASP A 10 -14.39 -15.94 -21.69
C ASP A 10 -13.82 -14.51 -21.57
N ASP A 11 -14.24 -13.78 -20.55
CA ASP A 11 -13.80 -12.41 -20.28
C ASP A 11 -12.31 -12.33 -19.92
N VAL A 12 -11.80 -13.34 -19.21
CA VAL A 12 -10.37 -13.45 -18.84
C VAL A 12 -9.54 -13.85 -20.06
N THR A 13 -9.97 -14.87 -20.81
CA THR A 13 -9.29 -15.29 -22.03
C THR A 13 -9.24 -14.16 -23.06
N GLY A 14 -10.37 -13.49 -23.31
CA GLY A 14 -10.44 -12.36 -24.23
C GLY A 14 -9.56 -11.18 -23.79
N PHE A 15 -9.45 -10.92 -22.48
CA PHE A 15 -8.53 -9.91 -21.98
C PHE A 15 -7.06 -10.30 -22.20
N ILE A 16 -6.69 -11.56 -21.98
CA ILE A 16 -5.34 -12.07 -22.24
C ILE A 16 -4.97 -11.94 -23.72
N ASP A 17 -5.88 -12.29 -24.63
CA ASP A 17 -5.69 -12.11 -26.08
C ASP A 17 -5.56 -10.65 -26.48
N TRP A 18 -6.40 -9.80 -25.89
CA TRP A 18 -6.33 -8.36 -26.12
C TRP A 18 -5.00 -7.77 -25.63
N LEU A 19 -4.51 -8.17 -24.46
CA LEU A 19 -3.21 -7.75 -23.94
C LEU A 19 -2.10 -8.15 -24.93
N ALA A 20 -2.04 -9.43 -25.33
CA ALA A 20 -1.02 -9.95 -26.22
C ALA A 20 -0.99 -9.26 -27.61
N SER A 21 -2.16 -8.88 -28.13
CA SER A 21 -2.27 -8.21 -29.44
C SER A 21 -2.08 -6.69 -29.39
N THR A 22 -2.53 -6.03 -28.31
CA THR A 22 -2.59 -4.56 -28.24
C THR A 22 -1.33 -3.95 -27.65
N LEU A 23 -0.80 -4.53 -26.58
CA LEU A 23 0.31 -3.93 -25.84
C LEU A 23 1.58 -3.71 -26.67
N PRO A 24 1.98 -4.54 -27.66
CA PRO A 24 3.18 -4.30 -28.47
C PRO A 24 3.16 -2.98 -29.25
N THR A 25 1.97 -2.53 -29.65
CA THR A 25 1.78 -1.34 -30.50
C THR A 25 1.23 -0.16 -29.72
N GLN A 26 0.79 -0.36 -28.48
CA GLN A 26 0.27 0.71 -27.64
C GLN A 26 1.37 1.71 -27.26
N SER A 27 1.05 2.99 -27.44
CA SER A 27 1.91 4.12 -27.06
C SER A 27 1.57 4.60 -25.65
N PHE A 28 2.59 4.90 -24.85
CA PHE A 28 2.47 5.41 -23.50
C PHE A 28 3.29 6.69 -23.33
N GLN A 29 2.72 7.67 -22.63
CA GLN A 29 3.40 8.92 -22.29
C GLN A 29 3.81 8.91 -20.83
N LEU A 30 5.00 8.38 -20.53
CA LEU A 30 5.51 8.30 -19.18
C LEU A 30 5.89 9.71 -18.70
N LYS A 31 5.20 10.20 -17.66
CA LYS A 31 5.49 11.49 -17.02
C LYS A 31 5.59 11.32 -15.50
N MET A 32 6.79 11.42 -14.97
CA MET A 32 7.08 11.37 -13.53
C MET A 32 7.74 12.67 -13.09
N ALA A 33 7.21 13.26 -12.01
CA ALA A 33 7.80 14.45 -11.43
C ALA A 33 9.15 14.12 -10.77
N PRO A 34 10.10 15.08 -10.73
CA PRO A 34 11.33 14.91 -9.97
C PRO A 34 11.04 14.55 -8.51
N SER A 35 11.69 13.52 -8.01
CA SER A 35 11.56 13.09 -6.62
C SER A 35 12.81 12.34 -6.17
N ALA A 36 12.89 11.98 -4.88
CA ALA A 36 13.95 11.12 -4.37
C ALA A 36 14.00 9.74 -5.07
N TYR A 37 12.84 9.27 -5.59
CA TYR A 37 12.73 8.01 -6.31
C TYR A 37 13.00 8.17 -7.82
N VAL A 38 12.78 9.36 -8.39
CA VAL A 38 13.02 9.64 -9.80
C VAL A 38 13.80 10.96 -9.90
N PRO A 39 15.12 10.95 -9.62
CA PRO A 39 15.95 12.14 -9.71
C PRO A 39 15.87 12.74 -11.11
N GLY A 40 15.58 14.05 -11.21
CA GLY A 40 15.39 14.74 -12.48
C GLY A 40 14.03 14.51 -13.16
N GLY A 41 13.21 13.58 -12.67
CA GLY A 41 11.91 13.21 -13.27
C GLY A 41 12.06 12.35 -14.53
N LEU A 42 10.94 12.09 -15.19
CA LEU A 42 10.87 11.35 -16.45
C LEU A 42 9.78 11.96 -17.34
N ALA A 43 10.07 12.15 -18.63
CA ALA A 43 9.09 12.61 -19.62
C ALA A 43 9.44 12.01 -20.98
N VAL A 44 8.88 10.84 -21.30
CA VAL A 44 9.20 10.08 -22.52
C VAL A 44 7.96 9.43 -23.12
N ARG A 45 7.96 9.26 -24.44
CA ARG A 45 7.00 8.40 -25.14
C ARG A 45 7.64 7.03 -25.37
N ALA A 46 6.92 5.97 -25.04
CA ALA A 46 7.35 4.59 -25.23
C ALA A 46 6.23 3.80 -25.92
N THR A 47 6.58 3.06 -26.98
CA THR A 47 5.65 2.16 -27.67
C THR A 47 5.99 0.72 -27.31
N GLY A 48 5.02 0.00 -26.75
CA GLY A 48 5.24 -1.36 -26.25
C GLY A 48 5.81 -1.40 -24.83
N LEU A 49 5.54 -2.49 -24.11
CA LEU A 49 6.02 -2.66 -22.74
C LEU A 49 7.54 -2.80 -22.65
N GLU A 50 8.21 -3.43 -23.61
CA GLU A 50 9.67 -3.52 -23.61
C GLU A 50 10.33 -2.13 -23.73
N ALA A 51 9.69 -1.17 -24.41
CA ALA A 51 10.14 0.22 -24.43
C ALA A 51 9.91 0.91 -23.08
N VAL A 52 8.77 0.65 -22.43
CA VAL A 52 8.49 1.14 -21.07
C VAL A 52 9.56 0.64 -20.09
N LEU A 53 9.93 -0.64 -20.18
CA LEU A 53 10.92 -1.26 -19.30
C LEU A 53 12.32 -0.62 -19.44
N ARG A 54 12.74 -0.27 -20.66
CA ARG A 54 14.00 0.45 -20.90
C ARG A 54 14.07 1.80 -20.19
N HIS A 55 12.91 2.39 -19.87
CA HIS A 55 12.80 3.64 -19.13
C HIS A 55 12.47 3.45 -17.65
N TYR A 56 12.54 2.21 -17.12
CA TYR A 56 12.31 1.96 -15.69
C TYR A 56 13.24 2.83 -14.85
N ALA A 57 12.65 3.64 -13.97
CA ALA A 57 13.37 4.54 -13.09
C ALA A 57 12.69 4.58 -11.72
N TRP A 58 13.29 3.95 -10.73
CA TRP A 58 12.82 4.00 -9.34
C TRP A 58 13.96 3.75 -8.36
N HIS A 59 14.55 4.83 -7.88
CA HIS A 59 15.70 4.85 -6.98
C HIS A 59 15.29 4.46 -5.57
N THR A 60 15.83 3.33 -5.13
CA THR A 60 15.67 2.77 -3.80
C THR A 60 17.00 2.18 -3.33
N GLY A 61 17.03 1.76 -2.08
CA GLY A 61 18.17 1.04 -1.52
C GLY A 61 17.73 0.17 -0.37
N TRP A 62 18.59 -0.76 -0.01
CA TRP A 62 18.40 -1.69 1.09
C TRP A 62 19.75 -2.10 1.69
N THR A 63 19.72 -2.62 2.90
CA THR A 63 20.91 -3.11 3.60
C THR A 63 21.05 -4.61 3.45
N ASP A 64 22.18 -5.07 2.91
CA ASP A 64 22.44 -6.51 2.75
C ASP A 64 22.77 -7.22 4.06
N ALA A 65 22.93 -8.54 3.98
CA ALA A 65 23.24 -9.38 5.14
C ALA A 65 24.58 -9.04 5.82
N GLN A 66 25.46 -8.28 5.14
CA GLN A 66 26.74 -7.81 5.67
C GLN A 66 26.67 -6.36 6.17
N GLY A 67 25.49 -5.73 6.17
CA GLY A 67 25.30 -4.35 6.60
C GLY A 67 25.67 -3.30 5.54
N LYS A 68 25.91 -3.71 4.28
CA LYS A 68 26.26 -2.79 3.20
C LYS A 68 25.01 -2.31 2.47
N THR A 69 24.98 -1.03 2.16
CA THR A 69 23.90 -0.43 1.36
C THR A 69 24.03 -0.84 -0.11
N VAL A 70 22.97 -1.45 -0.65
CA VAL A 70 22.77 -1.75 -2.07
C VAL A 70 21.79 -0.74 -2.65
N LYS A 71 22.10 -0.18 -3.82
CA LYS A 71 21.24 0.79 -4.52
C LYS A 71 20.58 0.13 -5.73
N SER A 72 19.38 0.59 -6.05
CA SER A 72 18.57 0.12 -7.17
C SER A 72 17.94 1.32 -7.86
N GLY A 73 18.32 1.65 -9.11
CA GLY A 73 17.83 2.85 -9.81
C GLY A 73 17.14 2.57 -11.13
N ASN A 74 17.70 1.66 -11.93
CA ASN A 74 17.18 1.22 -13.22
C ASN A 74 16.66 -0.23 -13.14
N TRP A 75 16.20 -0.78 -14.27
CA TRP A 75 15.69 -2.16 -14.31
C TRP A 75 16.77 -3.21 -14.01
N ALA A 76 18.00 -3.05 -14.53
CA ALA A 76 19.08 -4.01 -14.29
C ALA A 76 19.45 -4.08 -12.79
N ASP A 77 19.59 -2.94 -12.13
CA ASP A 77 19.87 -2.87 -10.69
C ASP A 77 18.69 -3.43 -9.86
N THR A 78 17.47 -3.15 -10.30
CA THR A 78 16.24 -3.67 -9.69
C THR A 78 16.19 -5.18 -9.75
N ARG A 79 16.44 -5.76 -10.93
CA ARG A 79 16.49 -7.21 -11.11
C ARG A 79 17.58 -7.84 -10.25
N ALA A 80 18.76 -7.23 -10.18
CA ALA A 80 19.85 -7.72 -9.32
C ALA A 80 19.48 -7.67 -7.83
N SER A 81 18.87 -6.58 -7.37
CA SER A 81 18.38 -6.45 -5.99
C SER A 81 17.31 -7.48 -5.66
N LEU A 82 16.32 -7.67 -6.54
CA LEU A 82 15.27 -8.66 -6.37
C LEU A 82 15.84 -10.08 -6.31
N ALA A 83 16.81 -10.42 -7.17
CA ALA A 83 17.48 -11.72 -7.15
C ALA A 83 18.22 -11.97 -5.83
N ALA A 84 18.97 -10.98 -5.33
CA ALA A 84 19.69 -11.08 -4.06
C ALA A 84 18.74 -11.23 -2.86
N LEU A 85 17.70 -10.41 -2.78
CA LEU A 85 16.68 -10.46 -1.73
C LEU A 85 15.91 -11.79 -1.73
N ARG A 86 15.53 -12.28 -2.92
CA ARG A 86 14.92 -13.60 -3.12
C ARG A 86 15.81 -14.70 -2.59
N ALA A 87 17.08 -14.73 -3.00
CA ALA A 87 18.03 -15.75 -2.59
C ALA A 87 18.21 -15.76 -1.06
N TRP A 88 18.31 -14.58 -0.44
CA TRP A 88 18.43 -14.45 1.01
C TRP A 88 17.19 -14.98 1.73
N LEU A 89 16.00 -14.50 1.38
CA LEU A 89 14.75 -14.93 2.02
C LEU A 89 14.51 -16.44 1.90
N LYS A 90 14.69 -16.99 0.69
CA LYS A 90 14.49 -18.43 0.44
C LYS A 90 15.48 -19.28 1.22
N THR A 91 16.74 -18.85 1.28
CA THR A 91 17.77 -19.56 2.07
C THR A 91 17.43 -19.56 3.55
N ALA A 92 16.98 -18.42 4.09
CA ALA A 92 16.58 -18.33 5.49
C ALA A 92 15.39 -19.24 5.83
N ILE A 93 14.34 -19.23 5.00
CA ILE A 93 13.17 -20.11 5.16
C ILE A 93 13.56 -21.59 5.05
N ALA A 94 14.39 -21.96 4.07
CA ALA A 94 14.84 -23.34 3.88
C ALA A 94 15.66 -23.84 5.09
N ARG A 95 16.41 -22.96 5.76
CA ARG A 95 17.20 -23.27 6.96
C ARG A 95 16.41 -23.18 8.27
N GLN A 96 15.13 -22.81 8.22
CA GLN A 96 14.31 -22.52 9.41
C GLN A 96 14.92 -21.44 10.32
N ASP A 97 15.64 -20.48 9.71
CA ASP A 97 16.33 -19.41 10.40
C ASP A 97 15.40 -18.19 10.54
N GLU A 98 14.76 -18.07 11.70
CA GLU A 98 13.84 -16.97 12.02
C GLU A 98 14.51 -15.59 11.95
N ASP A 99 15.76 -15.47 12.41
CA ASP A 99 16.47 -14.19 12.47
C ASP A 99 16.83 -13.70 11.07
N GLN A 100 17.37 -14.59 10.23
CA GLN A 100 17.66 -14.28 8.83
C GLN A 100 16.40 -14.08 8.01
N ALA A 101 15.31 -14.79 8.31
CA ALA A 101 14.03 -14.60 7.63
C ALA A 101 13.47 -13.21 7.96
N LEU A 102 13.52 -12.78 9.23
CA LEU A 102 13.13 -11.44 9.62
C LEU A 102 14.01 -10.39 8.94
N ALA A 103 15.33 -10.55 8.97
CA ALA A 103 16.27 -9.62 8.35
C ALA A 103 16.00 -9.46 6.84
N ALA A 104 15.83 -10.57 6.12
CA ALA A 104 15.48 -10.56 4.70
C ALA A 104 14.13 -9.89 4.44
N CYS A 105 13.09 -10.19 5.24
CA CYS A 105 11.80 -9.51 5.11
C CYS A 105 11.91 -8.00 5.34
N LEU A 106 12.66 -7.55 6.35
CA LEU A 106 12.86 -6.12 6.62
C LEU A 106 13.66 -5.44 5.50
N ALA A 107 14.67 -6.10 4.93
CA ALA A 107 15.41 -5.60 3.77
C ALA A 107 14.52 -5.46 2.52
N ILE A 108 13.58 -6.39 2.31
CA ILE A 108 12.57 -6.29 1.23
C ILE A 108 11.65 -5.09 1.44
N LEU A 109 11.21 -4.85 2.67
CA LEU A 109 10.41 -3.67 3.00
C LEU A 109 11.20 -2.37 2.80
N GLU A 110 12.48 -2.35 3.18
CA GLU A 110 13.39 -1.21 3.00
C GLU A 110 13.57 -0.86 1.52
N TRP A 111 13.89 -1.86 0.69
CA TRP A 111 13.96 -1.74 -0.77
C TRP A 111 12.65 -1.20 -1.34
N GLY A 112 11.53 -1.79 -0.92
CA GLY A 112 10.20 -1.42 -1.35
C GLY A 112 9.72 -0.04 -0.88
N GLY A 113 10.43 0.60 0.04
CA GLY A 113 10.05 1.88 0.64
C GLY A 113 8.76 1.82 1.48
N VAL A 114 8.47 0.67 2.08
CA VAL A 114 7.24 0.41 2.83
C VAL A 114 7.55 -0.03 4.26
N ARG A 115 6.65 0.24 5.20
CA ARG A 115 6.87 -0.08 6.62
C ARG A 115 5.67 -0.69 7.35
N GLY A 116 4.47 -0.72 6.75
CA GLY A 116 3.24 -1.20 7.40
C GLY A 116 3.38 -2.59 8.02
N ALA A 117 4.13 -3.49 7.38
CA ALA A 117 4.29 -4.86 7.83
C ALA A 117 5.35 -5.09 8.92
N ILE A 118 6.16 -4.09 9.31
CA ILE A 118 7.29 -4.29 10.24
C ILE A 118 6.83 -4.88 11.58
N VAL A 119 5.79 -4.29 12.19
CA VAL A 119 5.28 -4.73 13.50
C VAL A 119 4.75 -6.17 13.41
N PHE A 120 4.01 -6.48 12.35
CA PHE A 120 3.49 -7.82 12.09
C PHE A 120 4.62 -8.87 11.97
N LEU A 121 5.66 -8.58 11.19
CA LEU A 121 6.80 -9.49 10.99
C LEU A 121 7.58 -9.71 12.30
N ARG A 122 7.84 -8.64 13.05
CA ARG A 122 8.49 -8.72 14.37
C ARG A 122 7.66 -9.52 15.37
N ARG A 123 6.33 -9.38 15.34
CA ARG A 123 5.41 -10.18 16.18
C ARG A 123 5.50 -11.67 15.85
N LEU A 124 5.46 -12.03 14.56
CA LEU A 124 5.62 -13.44 14.15
C LEU A 124 6.99 -14.00 14.54
N HIS A 125 8.05 -13.23 14.35
CA HIS A 125 9.42 -13.60 14.74
C HIS A 125 9.56 -13.83 16.25
N ALA A 126 9.05 -12.91 17.07
CA ALA A 126 9.07 -13.06 18.53
C ALA A 126 8.28 -14.29 19.01
N GLN A 127 7.27 -14.72 18.24
CA GLN A 127 6.50 -15.93 18.48
C GLN A 127 7.10 -17.19 17.82
N ARG A 128 8.25 -17.09 17.14
CA ARG A 128 8.90 -18.17 16.38
C ARG A 128 7.96 -18.81 15.34
N ARG A 129 7.14 -17.96 14.72
CA ARG A 129 6.11 -18.33 13.73
C ARG A 129 6.40 -17.77 12.34
N LEU A 130 7.45 -16.98 12.13
CA LEU A 130 7.66 -16.25 10.88
C LEU A 130 7.90 -17.20 9.71
N VAL A 131 8.83 -18.15 9.88
CA VAL A 131 9.16 -19.12 8.83
C VAL A 131 7.98 -20.04 8.58
N ALA A 132 7.33 -20.52 9.65
CA ALA A 132 6.15 -21.38 9.55
C ALA A 132 4.99 -20.68 8.80
N TYR A 133 4.76 -19.40 9.07
CA TYR A 133 3.74 -18.59 8.40
C TYR A 133 3.97 -18.53 6.89
N PHE A 134 5.19 -18.18 6.46
CA PHE A 134 5.51 -18.08 5.04
C PHE A 134 5.53 -19.45 4.35
N THR A 135 6.03 -20.49 5.04
CA THR A 135 6.04 -21.86 4.50
C THR A 135 4.63 -22.37 4.24
N ARG A 136 3.68 -22.11 5.16
CA ARG A 136 2.27 -22.47 5.00
C ARG A 136 1.58 -21.74 3.86
N LEU A 137 1.89 -20.45 3.69
CA LEU A 137 1.20 -19.59 2.72
C LEU A 137 1.79 -19.67 1.30
N ALA A 138 3.08 -20.01 1.15
CA ALA A 138 3.75 -20.15 -0.13
C ALA A 138 3.01 -21.03 -1.17
N PRO A 139 2.56 -22.27 -0.86
CA PRO A 139 1.85 -23.09 -1.84
C PRO A 139 0.48 -22.52 -2.26
N LEU A 140 -0.14 -21.67 -1.44
CA LEU A 140 -1.41 -21.01 -1.77
C LEU A 140 -1.21 -19.78 -2.67
N MET A 141 -0.02 -19.18 -2.62
CA MET A 141 0.35 -18.01 -3.42
C MET A 141 1.02 -18.38 -4.75
N SER A 142 1.44 -19.64 -4.90
CA SER A 142 2.09 -20.15 -6.12
C SER A 142 1.12 -20.15 -7.31
N LEU A 143 1.58 -19.65 -8.45
CA LEU A 143 0.78 -19.53 -9.67
C LEU A 143 0.56 -20.87 -10.38
N THR A 144 1.32 -21.91 -10.05
CA THR A 144 1.16 -23.26 -10.60
C THR A 144 0.49 -24.22 -9.61
N SER A 145 -0.03 -23.69 -8.51
CA SER A 145 -0.77 -24.48 -7.52
C SER A 145 -2.17 -24.79 -8.01
N GLU A 146 -2.62 -26.02 -7.75
CA GLU A 146 -4.02 -26.45 -7.95
C GLU A 146 -4.96 -25.94 -6.84
N SER A 147 -4.43 -25.22 -5.87
CA SER A 147 -5.20 -24.69 -4.75
C SER A 147 -6.27 -23.70 -5.21
N SER A 148 -7.47 -23.83 -4.65
CA SER A 148 -8.53 -22.84 -4.86
C SER A 148 -8.18 -21.51 -4.20
N LEU A 149 -8.51 -20.38 -4.83
CA LEU A 149 -8.40 -19.04 -4.24
C LEU A 149 -9.14 -18.91 -2.90
N THR A 150 -10.15 -19.73 -2.64
CA THR A 150 -10.88 -19.75 -1.36
C THR A 150 -10.03 -20.25 -0.20
N ALA A 151 -8.90 -20.91 -0.46
CA ALA A 151 -7.93 -21.28 0.55
C ALA A 151 -7.13 -20.07 1.07
N LEU A 152 -7.12 -18.94 0.33
CA LEU A 152 -6.64 -17.65 0.80
C LEU A 152 -7.81 -16.95 1.53
N ASP A 153 -7.97 -17.31 2.80
CA ASP A 153 -9.05 -16.91 3.70
C ASP A 153 -8.52 -16.27 5.00
N ALA A 154 -9.41 -16.00 5.95
CA ALA A 154 -9.05 -15.36 7.21
C ALA A 154 -8.18 -16.25 8.13
N ASN A 155 -8.14 -17.56 7.89
CA ASN A 155 -7.34 -18.51 8.68
C ASN A 155 -5.91 -18.64 8.15
N SER A 156 -5.73 -18.48 6.84
CA SER A 156 -4.43 -18.56 6.16
C SER A 156 -3.73 -17.21 6.07
N VAL A 157 -4.47 -16.12 5.84
CA VAL A 157 -3.94 -14.77 5.63
C VAL A 157 -4.22 -13.88 6.84
N GLU A 158 -3.24 -13.81 7.74
CA GLU A 158 -3.29 -12.98 8.96
C GLU A 158 -3.14 -11.48 8.62
N ARG A 159 -2.24 -11.18 7.66
CA ARG A 159 -2.00 -9.84 7.12
C ARG A 159 -1.70 -9.89 5.63
N PHE A 160 -2.16 -8.87 4.90
CA PHE A 160 -1.76 -8.65 3.52
C PHE A 160 -1.84 -7.15 3.18
N ASP A 161 -0.75 -6.62 2.62
CA ASP A 161 -0.57 -5.24 2.22
C ASP A 161 0.54 -5.16 1.14
N ALA A 162 0.90 -3.94 0.72
CA ALA A 162 1.94 -3.72 -0.28
C ALA A 162 3.34 -4.21 0.14
N GLY A 163 3.60 -4.43 1.43
CA GLY A 163 4.84 -5.04 1.92
C GLY A 163 4.79 -6.56 1.80
N LEU A 164 3.68 -7.18 2.22
CA LEU A 164 3.51 -8.62 2.10
C LEU A 164 3.46 -9.07 0.63
N THR A 165 2.90 -8.26 -0.28
CA THR A 165 2.90 -8.59 -1.71
C THR A 165 4.32 -8.77 -2.25
N LYS A 166 5.27 -7.92 -1.81
CA LYS A 166 6.70 -8.02 -2.15
C LYS A 166 7.30 -9.30 -1.62
N ILE A 167 7.14 -9.56 -0.32
CA ILE A 167 7.73 -10.73 0.32
C ILE A 167 7.24 -12.02 -0.34
N HIS A 168 5.93 -12.12 -0.62
CA HIS A 168 5.37 -13.28 -1.32
C HIS A 168 5.83 -13.41 -2.78
N ALA A 169 5.93 -12.31 -3.53
CA ALA A 169 6.46 -12.30 -4.89
C ALA A 169 7.94 -12.73 -4.97
N LEU A 170 8.73 -12.36 -3.96
CA LEU A 170 10.14 -12.74 -3.84
C LEU A 170 10.33 -14.17 -3.35
N LEU A 171 9.39 -14.71 -2.55
CA LEU A 171 9.40 -16.11 -2.13
C LEU A 171 8.94 -17.07 -3.24
N ASP A 172 8.06 -16.61 -4.12
CA ASP A 172 7.47 -17.41 -5.21
C ASP A 172 8.42 -17.60 -6.41
N ASP A 173 8.50 -18.83 -6.92
CA ASP A 173 9.30 -19.21 -8.09
C ASP A 173 8.51 -19.23 -9.40
N THR A 174 7.22 -18.95 -9.36
CA THR A 174 6.31 -19.13 -10.51
C THR A 174 5.98 -17.84 -11.26
N GLY A 175 6.43 -16.70 -10.74
CA GLY A 175 6.28 -15.38 -11.35
C GLY A 175 5.18 -14.51 -10.71
N SER A 176 4.86 -14.73 -9.43
CA SER A 176 3.87 -13.93 -8.70
C SER A 176 4.28 -12.45 -8.65
N PRO A 177 3.39 -11.52 -9.01
CA PRO A 177 3.73 -10.10 -9.09
C PRO A 177 3.71 -9.41 -7.72
N ILE A 178 4.54 -8.40 -7.53
CA ILE A 178 4.44 -7.38 -6.48
C ILE A 178 3.21 -6.52 -6.75
N TYR A 179 2.07 -6.96 -6.22
CA TYR A 179 0.79 -6.30 -6.47
C TYR A 179 0.54 -5.07 -5.58
N ASP A 180 1.21 -3.97 -5.91
CA ASP A 180 1.05 -2.67 -5.24
C ASP A 180 -0.03 -1.77 -5.89
N SER A 181 -0.24 -0.58 -5.31
CA SER A 181 -1.22 0.39 -5.81
C SER A 181 -1.02 0.87 -7.25
N ARG A 182 0.22 0.90 -7.76
CA ARG A 182 0.53 1.31 -9.14
C ARG A 182 0.24 0.17 -10.10
N VAL A 183 0.74 -1.03 -9.79
CA VAL A 183 0.45 -2.22 -10.59
C VAL A 183 -1.06 -2.45 -10.70
N GLY A 184 -1.79 -2.31 -9.58
CA GLY A 184 -3.25 -2.34 -9.54
C GLY A 184 -3.92 -1.28 -10.41
N ALA A 185 -3.43 -0.04 -10.39
CA ALA A 185 -3.97 1.04 -11.22
C ALA A 185 -3.79 0.76 -12.72
N ALA A 186 -2.59 0.33 -13.14
CA ALA A 186 -2.28 0.08 -14.54
C ALA A 186 -3.13 -1.05 -15.12
N ILE A 187 -3.23 -2.20 -14.42
CA ILE A 187 -4.03 -3.32 -14.90
C ILE A 187 -5.54 -3.01 -14.88
N ALA A 188 -6.02 -2.23 -13.90
CA ALA A 188 -7.40 -1.75 -13.88
C ALA A 188 -7.71 -0.86 -15.09
N MET A 189 -6.77 -0.01 -15.50
CA MET A 189 -6.91 0.84 -16.69
C MET A 189 -6.87 0.03 -17.99
N LEU A 190 -5.94 -0.92 -18.12
CA LEU A 190 -5.87 -1.82 -19.27
C LEU A 190 -7.15 -2.63 -19.44
N TYR A 191 -7.68 -3.18 -18.35
CA TYR A 191 -8.96 -3.88 -18.39
C TYR A 191 -10.11 -2.94 -18.75
N ALA A 192 -10.12 -1.71 -18.24
CA ALA A 192 -11.12 -0.71 -18.62
C ALA A 192 -11.08 -0.36 -20.13
N GLN A 193 -9.89 -0.27 -20.73
CA GLN A 193 -9.72 -0.06 -22.18
C GLN A 193 -10.21 -1.26 -23.00
N TYR A 194 -9.84 -2.48 -22.60
CA TYR A 194 -10.36 -3.72 -23.20
C TYR A 194 -11.89 -3.73 -23.25
N ARG A 195 -12.55 -3.38 -22.13
CA ARG A 195 -14.01 -3.33 -22.05
C ARG A 195 -14.65 -2.21 -22.87
N LYS A 196 -13.93 -1.10 -23.12
CA LYS A 196 -14.40 0.01 -23.95
C LYS A 196 -14.37 -0.34 -25.46
N ASN A 197 -13.42 -1.18 -25.89
CA ASN A 197 -13.09 -1.41 -27.29
C ASN A 197 -13.83 -2.60 -27.97
N GLY A 198 -15.01 -3.01 -27.50
CA GLY A 198 -15.93 -3.82 -28.32
C GLY A 198 -16.39 -5.18 -27.79
N GLN A 199 -16.28 -5.46 -26.49
CA GLN A 199 -17.00 -6.59 -25.90
C GLN A 199 -18.42 -6.18 -25.50
N PRO A 200 -19.48 -6.99 -25.75
CA PRO A 200 -20.83 -6.72 -25.26
C PRO A 200 -20.82 -6.40 -23.76
N LYS A 201 -21.79 -5.59 -23.30
CA LYS A 201 -22.03 -5.32 -21.87
C LYS A 201 -22.44 -6.60 -21.12
N VAL A 202 -21.54 -7.57 -20.99
CA VAL A 202 -21.64 -8.66 -20.02
C VAL A 202 -21.68 -8.02 -18.64
N ALA A 203 -22.50 -8.59 -17.74
CA ALA A 203 -22.67 -8.10 -16.38
C ALA A 203 -21.31 -7.83 -15.71
N LYS A 204 -21.23 -6.78 -14.88
CA LYS A 204 -20.00 -6.37 -14.17
C LYS A 204 -19.32 -7.59 -13.54
N SER A 205 -18.27 -8.10 -14.19
CA SER A 205 -17.51 -9.23 -13.67
C SER A 205 -16.70 -8.77 -12.47
N ARG A 206 -17.08 -9.24 -11.28
CA ARG A 206 -16.29 -9.02 -10.06
C ARG A 206 -14.91 -9.71 -10.14
N LEU A 207 -14.71 -10.63 -11.10
CA LEU A 207 -13.46 -11.36 -11.30
C LEU A 207 -12.33 -10.49 -11.85
N MET A 208 -12.65 -9.34 -12.46
CA MET A 208 -11.69 -8.44 -13.12
C MET A 208 -11.70 -7.01 -12.52
N ALA A 209 -12.27 -6.84 -11.33
CA ALA A 209 -12.29 -5.60 -10.58
C ALA A 209 -10.97 -5.35 -9.81
N PHE A 210 -9.86 -5.23 -10.54
CA PHE A 210 -8.52 -5.03 -9.98
C PHE A 210 -8.48 -3.83 -9.03
N PRO A 211 -8.17 -4.04 -7.73
CA PRO A 211 -8.05 -2.96 -6.81
C PRO A 211 -6.81 -2.08 -7.08
N SER A 212 -6.93 -0.81 -6.76
CA SER A 212 -5.81 0.12 -6.72
C SER A 212 -5.80 0.88 -5.39
N GLY A 213 -4.77 1.69 -5.18
CA GLY A 213 -4.79 2.70 -4.12
C GLY A 213 -5.02 4.07 -4.72
N ALA A 214 -5.42 5.03 -3.89
CA ALA A 214 -5.53 6.42 -4.34
C ALA A 214 -4.18 6.95 -4.90
N ALA A 215 -4.15 8.15 -5.45
CA ALA A 215 -2.95 8.71 -6.06
C ALA A 215 -2.26 9.75 -5.15
N ARG A 216 -0.93 9.93 -5.24
CA ARG A 216 -0.26 11.00 -4.46
C ARG A 216 -0.39 12.34 -5.18
N GLY A 217 -0.76 13.40 -4.46
CA GLY A 217 -0.94 14.73 -5.03
C GLY A 217 -1.92 14.72 -6.21
N MET A 218 -1.49 15.26 -7.35
CA MET A 218 -2.30 15.40 -8.58
C MET A 218 -2.25 14.18 -9.51
N GLN A 219 -1.66 13.06 -9.08
CA GLN A 219 -1.64 11.82 -9.87
C GLN A 219 -3.06 11.26 -10.04
N ILE A 220 -3.29 10.41 -11.05
CA ILE A 220 -4.54 9.66 -11.23
C ILE A 220 -4.23 8.16 -11.19
N ARG A 221 -4.92 7.41 -10.32
CA ARG A 221 -4.76 5.95 -10.15
C ARG A 221 -6.08 5.16 -10.15
N ASN A 222 -7.16 5.85 -10.50
CA ASN A 222 -8.48 5.25 -10.67
C ASN A 222 -8.99 5.60 -12.08
N PRO A 223 -9.26 4.61 -12.95
CA PRO A 223 -9.71 4.87 -14.32
C PRO A 223 -10.92 5.82 -14.41
N LYS A 224 -11.87 5.71 -13.48
CA LYS A 224 -13.07 6.57 -13.43
C LYS A 224 -12.75 8.06 -13.29
N LEU A 225 -11.62 8.42 -12.69
CA LEU A 225 -11.18 9.81 -12.55
C LEU A 225 -10.54 10.36 -13.84
N LEU A 226 -10.15 9.49 -14.77
CA LEU A 226 -9.62 9.88 -16.07
C LEU A 226 -10.75 10.06 -17.10
N ASP A 227 -11.73 9.14 -17.08
CA ASP A 227 -12.91 9.17 -17.92
C ASP A 227 -14.10 8.63 -17.09
N PRO A 228 -15.13 9.45 -16.79
CA PRO A 228 -16.28 9.03 -15.99
C PRO A 228 -17.05 7.83 -16.54
N ALA A 229 -16.90 7.50 -17.83
CA ALA A 229 -17.49 6.32 -18.44
C ALA A 229 -16.76 5.01 -18.06
N LEU A 230 -15.52 5.10 -17.55
CA LEU A 230 -14.74 3.93 -17.13
C LEU A 230 -15.15 3.46 -15.72
N PRO A 231 -15.06 2.14 -15.45
CA PRO A 231 -15.35 1.61 -14.13
C PRO A 231 -14.35 2.10 -13.09
N SER A 232 -14.84 2.31 -11.86
CA SER A 232 -13.97 2.61 -10.72
C SER A 232 -13.23 1.36 -10.26
N ALA A 233 -11.93 1.49 -9.98
CA ALA A 233 -11.16 0.46 -9.28
C ALA A 233 -11.53 0.43 -7.79
N PRO A 234 -11.75 -0.75 -7.17
CA PRO A 234 -11.84 -0.88 -5.72
C PRO A 234 -10.59 -0.30 -5.04
N GLN A 235 -10.74 0.29 -3.86
CA GLN A 235 -9.65 0.96 -3.17
C GLN A 235 -9.06 0.11 -2.05
N PHE A 236 -7.72 -0.05 -2.02
CA PHE A 236 -7.00 -0.62 -0.89
C PHE A 236 -7.29 0.14 0.40
N PHE A 237 -7.15 -0.56 1.54
CA PHE A 237 -7.42 -0.01 2.88
C PHE A 237 -8.87 0.49 3.08
N SER A 238 -9.80 0.02 2.25
CA SER A 238 -11.23 0.25 2.40
C SER A 238 -11.97 -1.08 2.63
N ASN A 239 -13.23 -1.01 3.06
CA ASN A 239 -14.07 -2.20 3.22
C ASN A 239 -14.30 -2.96 1.90
N ALA A 240 -13.98 -2.37 0.74
CA ALA A 240 -14.09 -3.03 -0.55
C ALA A 240 -13.02 -4.09 -0.79
N VAL A 241 -11.91 -4.05 -0.06
CA VAL A 241 -10.76 -4.96 -0.26
C VAL A 241 -10.29 -5.48 1.09
N SER A 242 -10.65 -6.72 1.40
CA SER A 242 -10.10 -7.41 2.57
C SER A 242 -8.66 -7.84 2.31
N ARG A 243 -7.94 -8.20 3.38
CA ARG A 243 -6.55 -8.68 3.29
C ARG A 243 -6.45 -9.95 2.44
N GLN A 244 -7.42 -10.85 2.63
CA GLN A 244 -7.54 -12.09 1.86
C GLN A 244 -7.80 -11.81 0.38
N SER A 245 -8.68 -10.87 0.09
CA SER A 245 -8.98 -10.54 -1.30
C SER A 245 -7.78 -9.90 -1.99
N TRP A 246 -6.97 -9.10 -1.28
CA TRP A 246 -5.71 -8.59 -1.82
C TRP A 246 -4.74 -9.72 -2.21
N ALA A 247 -4.58 -10.74 -1.36
CA ALA A 247 -3.78 -11.92 -1.68
C ALA A 247 -4.32 -12.67 -2.92
N GLN A 248 -5.63 -12.87 -3.00
CA GLN A 248 -6.27 -13.47 -4.17
C GLN A 248 -6.06 -12.65 -5.44
N TRP A 249 -6.07 -11.31 -5.35
CA TRP A 249 -5.81 -10.45 -6.51
C TRP A 249 -4.38 -10.53 -7.02
N GLN A 250 -3.40 -10.69 -6.13
CA GLN A 250 -2.02 -10.94 -6.54
C GLN A 250 -1.90 -12.24 -7.35
N VAL A 251 -2.54 -13.32 -6.88
CA VAL A 251 -2.54 -14.62 -7.60
C VAL A 251 -3.26 -14.51 -8.95
N LYS A 252 -4.45 -13.89 -8.99
CA LYS A 252 -5.20 -13.69 -10.25
C LYS A 252 -4.41 -12.88 -11.27
N LEU A 253 -3.77 -11.79 -10.84
CA LEU A 253 -2.92 -11.00 -11.73
C LEU A 253 -1.77 -11.85 -12.25
N GLY A 254 -1.08 -12.59 -11.38
CA GLY A 254 0.01 -13.49 -11.78
C GLY A 254 -0.43 -14.50 -12.83
N TRP A 255 -1.61 -15.10 -12.69
CA TRP A 255 -2.17 -16.00 -13.70
C TRP A 255 -2.37 -15.31 -15.06
N ILE A 256 -2.86 -14.07 -15.07
CA ILE A 256 -3.03 -13.29 -16.31
C ILE A 256 -1.70 -12.97 -16.95
N LEU A 257 -0.74 -12.42 -16.19
CA LEU A 257 0.58 -12.04 -16.73
C LEU A 257 1.28 -13.25 -17.34
N ARG A 258 1.28 -14.37 -16.62
CA ARG A 258 1.87 -15.61 -17.08
C ARG A 258 1.16 -16.14 -18.34
N ALA A 259 -0.17 -16.20 -18.34
CA ALA A 259 -0.92 -16.68 -19.49
C ALA A 259 -0.75 -15.78 -20.74
N THR A 260 -0.58 -14.47 -20.56
CA THR A 260 -0.22 -13.56 -21.66
C THR A 260 1.18 -13.87 -22.20
N LEU A 261 2.17 -14.05 -21.31
CA LEU A 261 3.56 -14.34 -21.69
C LEU A 261 3.76 -15.75 -22.25
N GLU A 262 2.86 -16.70 -21.95
CA GLU A 262 2.80 -18.02 -22.60
C GLU A 262 2.33 -17.94 -24.06
N ARG A 263 1.75 -16.80 -24.49
CA ARG A 263 1.27 -16.56 -25.87
C ARG A 263 2.19 -15.64 -26.70
N CYS A 264 3.29 -15.14 -26.14
CA CYS A 264 4.20 -14.22 -26.83
C CYS A 264 5.65 -14.37 -26.35
N ASP A 265 6.58 -13.71 -27.05
CA ASP A 265 8.03 -13.74 -26.76
C ASP A 265 8.56 -12.48 -26.09
N TRP A 266 7.73 -11.75 -25.35
CA TRP A 266 8.19 -10.52 -24.67
C TRP A 266 9.19 -10.83 -23.57
N PHE A 267 10.16 -9.91 -23.38
CA PHE A 267 11.12 -9.92 -22.28
C PHE A 267 12.10 -11.11 -22.30
N GLN A 268 12.28 -11.78 -23.44
CA GLN A 268 13.25 -12.89 -23.57
C GLN A 268 14.69 -12.47 -23.23
N SER A 269 15.04 -11.21 -23.47
CA SER A 269 16.33 -10.62 -23.09
C SER A 269 16.48 -10.39 -21.58
N ASP A 270 15.38 -10.38 -20.83
CA ASP A 270 15.37 -10.14 -19.38
C ASP A 270 15.45 -11.41 -18.55
N GLY A 271 15.22 -12.57 -19.16
CA GLY A 271 15.38 -13.89 -18.56
C GLY A 271 14.77 -14.98 -19.43
N ALA A 272 15.40 -16.16 -19.42
CA ALA A 272 14.91 -17.32 -20.16
C ALA A 272 13.68 -17.96 -19.50
N ASP A 273 13.48 -17.76 -18.20
CA ASP A 273 12.36 -18.34 -17.48
C ASP A 273 11.14 -17.40 -17.43
N ILE A 274 9.96 -18.00 -17.31
CA ILE A 274 8.69 -17.29 -17.28
C ILE A 274 8.54 -16.36 -16.06
N ALA A 275 9.20 -16.67 -14.94
CA ALA A 275 9.08 -15.88 -13.72
C ALA A 275 9.80 -14.53 -13.86
N ALA A 276 11.01 -14.52 -14.43
CA ALA A 276 11.75 -13.31 -14.76
C ALA A 276 10.98 -12.42 -15.74
N ARG A 277 10.35 -13.03 -16.75
CA ARG A 277 9.48 -12.33 -17.72
C ARG A 277 8.23 -11.75 -17.06
N CYS A 278 7.62 -12.45 -16.10
CA CYS A 278 6.52 -11.90 -15.30
C CYS A 278 6.93 -10.66 -14.50
N HIS A 279 8.11 -10.68 -13.86
CA HIS A 279 8.63 -9.52 -13.11
C HIS A 279 8.94 -8.33 -14.03
N ALA A 280 9.42 -8.57 -15.26
CA ALA A 280 9.61 -7.53 -16.26
C ALA A 280 8.28 -6.89 -16.68
N PHE A 281 7.23 -7.70 -16.89
CA PHE A 281 5.88 -7.19 -17.17
C PHE A 281 5.35 -6.37 -15.98
N GLU A 282 5.44 -6.90 -14.76
CA GLU A 282 5.04 -6.19 -13.54
C GLU A 282 5.77 -4.84 -13.40
N ALA A 283 7.07 -4.78 -13.66
CA ALA A 283 7.85 -3.54 -13.62
C ALA A 283 7.32 -2.50 -14.62
N CYS A 284 6.82 -2.92 -15.78
CA CYS A 284 6.15 -2.02 -16.72
C CYS A 284 4.82 -1.51 -16.14
N LEU A 285 4.00 -2.38 -15.56
CA LEU A 285 2.74 -1.99 -14.91
C LEU A 285 2.98 -1.00 -13.76
N PHE A 286 4.06 -1.18 -13.02
CA PHE A 286 4.48 -0.26 -11.96
C PHE A 286 4.82 1.13 -12.50
N MET A 287 5.51 1.22 -13.64
CA MET A 287 5.84 2.49 -14.30
C MET A 287 4.58 3.18 -14.85
N LEU A 288 3.72 2.43 -15.55
CA LEU A 288 2.46 2.93 -16.12
C LEU A 288 1.46 3.36 -15.03
N GLY A 289 1.43 2.64 -13.92
CA GLY A 289 0.54 2.87 -12.80
C GLY A 289 0.88 4.06 -11.92
N TYR A 290 2.01 4.73 -12.19
CA TYR A 290 2.37 5.98 -11.51
C TYR A 290 1.30 7.06 -11.73
N ASP A 291 0.84 7.20 -12.98
CA ASP A 291 -0.20 8.14 -13.39
C ASP A 291 -0.92 7.64 -14.65
N LEU A 292 -2.23 7.39 -14.55
CA LEU A 292 -3.03 6.83 -15.64
C LEU A 292 -3.19 7.76 -16.85
N ARG A 293 -2.81 9.03 -16.75
CA ARG A 293 -2.76 9.92 -17.92
C ARG A 293 -1.75 9.46 -18.97
N CYS A 294 -0.81 8.58 -18.62
CA CYS A 294 0.12 8.00 -19.59
C CYS A 294 -0.56 7.14 -20.68
N PHE A 295 -1.80 6.70 -20.46
CA PHE A 295 -2.59 5.91 -21.40
C PHE A 295 -3.35 6.74 -22.45
N GLY A 296 -3.35 8.07 -22.35
CA GLY A 296 -4.08 8.95 -23.28
C GLY A 296 -3.24 9.36 -24.49
N ASP A 297 -3.89 9.48 -25.65
CA ASP A 297 -3.35 10.24 -26.77
C ASP A 297 -3.24 11.72 -26.36
N THR A 298 -2.16 12.39 -26.76
CA THR A 298 -1.97 13.82 -26.52
C THR A 298 -3.18 14.61 -27.03
N HIS A 299 -4.08 15.01 -26.14
CA HIS A 299 -4.67 16.32 -26.26
C HIS A 299 -3.62 17.30 -25.75
N GLU A 300 -3.09 18.11 -26.65
CA GLU A 300 -2.40 19.34 -26.24
C GLU A 300 -3.29 20.10 -25.26
N PRO A 301 -2.72 20.77 -24.24
CA PRO A 301 -3.50 21.60 -23.33
C PRO A 301 -4.02 22.80 -24.11
N SER A 302 -5.23 22.72 -24.64
CA SER A 302 -5.93 23.90 -25.16
C SER A 302 -6.36 24.76 -23.97
N VAL A 303 -5.62 25.86 -23.77
CA VAL A 303 -5.97 27.05 -22.99
C VAL A 303 -5.86 26.89 -21.46
N PRO A 304 -5.36 27.90 -20.71
CA PRO A 304 -5.38 27.87 -19.26
C PRO A 304 -6.84 27.82 -18.81
N VAL A 305 -7.24 26.73 -18.19
CA VAL A 305 -8.49 26.68 -17.44
C VAL A 305 -8.30 27.64 -16.28
N GLU A 306 -8.93 28.83 -16.40
CA GLU A 306 -9.25 29.65 -15.24
C GLU A 306 -9.87 28.76 -14.18
N GLN A 307 -9.55 29.04 -12.92
CA GLN A 307 -10.00 28.31 -11.75
C GLN A 307 -11.53 28.34 -11.63
N GLU A 308 -12.23 27.55 -12.44
CA GLU A 308 -13.62 27.25 -12.22
C GLU A 308 -13.71 26.18 -11.13
N GLN A 309 -14.49 26.53 -10.12
CA GLN A 309 -14.82 25.67 -8.99
C GLN A 309 -15.32 24.33 -9.51
N VAL A 310 -14.54 23.29 -9.21
CA VAL A 310 -14.92 21.89 -9.42
C VAL A 310 -16.29 21.68 -8.76
N PRO A 311 -17.33 21.29 -9.52
CA PRO A 311 -18.60 20.87 -8.94
C PRO A 311 -18.36 19.70 -7.98
N ASP A 312 -19.07 19.72 -6.85
CA ASP A 312 -18.99 18.70 -5.80
C ASP A 312 -19.52 17.35 -6.31
N ASP A 313 -18.64 16.57 -6.92
CA ASP A 313 -18.95 15.22 -7.43
C ASP A 313 -18.81 14.13 -6.35
N GLY A 314 -18.78 14.47 -5.06
CA GLY A 314 -18.96 13.51 -3.95
C GLY A 314 -17.89 12.43 -3.78
N VAL A 315 -16.82 12.43 -4.57
CA VAL A 315 -15.65 11.57 -4.40
C VAL A 315 -14.49 12.42 -3.89
N SER A 316 -14.56 12.81 -2.62
CA SER A 316 -13.40 13.37 -1.95
C SER A 316 -12.22 12.39 -2.03
N GLN A 317 -10.99 12.91 -2.03
CA GLN A 317 -9.80 12.11 -1.77
C GLN A 317 -9.88 11.54 -0.33
N LYS A 318 -10.72 10.52 -0.13
CA LYS A 318 -10.99 9.87 1.16
C LYS A 318 -9.75 9.09 1.58
N GLY A 319 -9.21 9.39 2.76
CA GLY A 319 -8.09 8.64 3.33
C GLY A 319 -7.29 9.37 4.41
N TRP A 320 -7.41 10.69 4.53
CA TRP A 320 -6.62 11.48 5.50
C TRP A 320 -7.34 11.76 6.82
N VAL A 321 -8.66 11.56 6.84
CA VAL A 321 -9.53 11.92 7.96
C VAL A 321 -9.91 10.62 8.67
N PRO A 322 -9.42 10.39 9.91
CA PRO A 322 -9.89 9.28 10.73
C PRO A 322 -11.40 9.34 10.90
N THR A 323 -12.04 8.17 11.05
CA THR A 323 -13.47 8.07 11.39
C THR A 323 -13.81 8.69 12.75
N GLY A 324 -12.79 8.89 13.59
CA GLY A 324 -12.82 9.51 14.90
C GLY A 324 -11.54 9.13 15.64
N CYS A 325 -10.95 10.05 16.41
CA CYS A 325 -9.74 9.75 17.18
C CYS A 325 -9.75 10.55 18.48
N ALA A 326 -9.82 9.82 19.59
CA ALA A 326 -9.64 10.33 20.95
C ALA A 326 -8.40 9.67 21.58
N PHE A 327 -7.30 9.62 20.82
CA PHE A 327 -6.10 8.81 21.10
C PHE A 327 -5.59 8.92 22.54
N ALA A 328 -5.49 10.16 23.06
CA ALA A 328 -4.99 10.42 24.40
C ALA A 328 -5.88 9.82 25.51
N GLU A 329 -7.19 9.75 25.27
CA GLU A 329 -8.17 9.20 26.20
C GLU A 329 -8.34 7.69 26.02
N THR A 330 -8.34 7.22 24.77
CA THR A 330 -8.72 5.85 24.45
C THR A 330 -7.55 4.89 24.60
N LEU A 331 -6.30 5.32 24.37
CA LEU A 331 -5.13 4.46 24.48
C LEU A 331 -4.94 3.89 25.91
N PRO A 332 -5.05 4.67 27.00
CA PRO A 332 -5.07 4.12 28.36
C PRO A 332 -6.24 3.17 28.60
N ARG A 333 -7.41 3.43 28.00
CA ARG A 333 -8.58 2.55 28.10
C ARG A 333 -8.38 1.22 27.38
N TYR A 334 -7.68 1.23 26.26
CA TYR A 334 -7.29 0.00 25.56
C TYR A 334 -6.32 -0.84 26.40
N ALA A 335 -5.36 -0.21 27.10
CA ALA A 335 -4.52 -0.93 28.06
C ALA A 335 -5.33 -1.53 29.24
N LEU A 336 -6.34 -0.80 29.74
CA LEU A 336 -7.26 -1.33 30.75
C LEU A 336 -8.06 -2.54 30.23
N PHE A 337 -8.61 -2.44 29.02
CA PHE A 337 -9.29 -3.56 28.34
C PHE A 337 -8.38 -4.79 28.27
N ARG A 338 -7.15 -4.61 27.80
CA ARG A 338 -6.16 -5.69 27.71
C ARG A 338 -5.86 -6.35 29.06
N GLY A 339 -5.78 -5.56 30.13
CA GLY A 339 -5.58 -6.09 31.49
C GLY A 339 -6.82 -6.77 32.10
N GLN A 340 -8.01 -6.56 31.51
CA GLN A 340 -9.29 -7.12 31.97
C GLN A 340 -9.81 -8.23 31.04
N LEU A 341 -9.06 -8.60 30.00
CA LEU A 341 -9.48 -9.54 28.98
C LEU A 341 -9.87 -10.88 29.63
N GLN A 342 -11.14 -11.26 29.50
CA GLN A 342 -11.62 -12.51 30.10
C GLN A 342 -11.32 -13.72 29.20
N ALA A 343 -11.33 -14.91 29.80
CA ALA A 343 -11.19 -16.15 29.04
C ALA A 343 -12.30 -16.26 27.97
N GLY A 344 -11.90 -16.31 26.70
CA GLY A 344 -12.81 -16.36 25.55
C GLY A 344 -13.10 -15.01 24.89
N GLU A 345 -12.75 -13.88 25.51
CA GLU A 345 -12.74 -12.59 24.84
C GLU A 345 -11.53 -12.50 23.88
N LYS A 346 -11.70 -11.83 22.74
CA LYS A 346 -10.66 -11.64 21.73
C LYS A 346 -10.08 -10.25 21.85
N ASP A 347 -8.76 -10.14 21.75
CA ASP A 347 -8.09 -8.86 21.61
C ASP A 347 -8.15 -8.36 20.16
N ASP A 348 -9.36 -7.97 19.75
CA ASP A 348 -9.61 -7.43 18.44
C ASP A 348 -10.51 -6.19 18.49
N LYS A 349 -10.75 -5.62 17.32
CA LYS A 349 -11.57 -4.43 17.15
C LYS A 349 -12.97 -4.59 17.73
N GLN A 350 -13.58 -5.77 17.57
CA GLN A 350 -14.93 -6.03 18.05
C GLN A 350 -14.92 -6.22 19.57
N GLY A 351 -13.98 -7.01 20.09
CA GLY A 351 -13.80 -7.24 21.53
C GLY A 351 -13.62 -5.93 22.30
N PHE A 352 -12.74 -5.05 21.81
CA PHE A 352 -12.57 -3.73 22.41
C PHE A 352 -13.86 -2.89 22.33
N ALA A 353 -14.56 -2.88 21.19
CA ALA A 353 -15.77 -2.08 21.03
C ALA A 353 -16.91 -2.53 21.95
N SER A 354 -17.11 -3.85 22.08
CA SER A 354 -18.12 -4.42 22.99
C SER A 354 -17.76 -4.13 24.46
N TRP A 355 -16.48 -4.29 24.86
CA TRP A 355 -16.03 -3.92 26.20
C TRP A 355 -16.23 -2.42 26.47
N TYR A 356 -15.87 -1.57 25.52
CA TYR A 356 -15.95 -0.12 25.65
C TYR A 356 -17.40 0.36 25.80
N SER A 357 -18.31 -0.20 24.99
CA SER A 357 -19.74 0.07 25.05
C SER A 357 -20.31 -0.30 26.42
N ARG A 358 -20.01 -1.49 26.93
CA ARG A 358 -20.45 -1.97 28.26
C ARG A 358 -19.89 -1.14 29.42
N THR A 359 -18.62 -0.76 29.35
CA THR A 359 -17.93 -0.07 30.45
C THR A 359 -18.29 1.40 30.56
N TYR A 360 -18.56 2.07 29.44
CA TYR A 360 -18.76 3.52 29.39
C TYR A 360 -20.18 3.95 28.96
N ASP A 361 -21.10 3.01 28.79
CA ASP A 361 -22.48 3.25 28.36
C ASP A 361 -22.58 4.10 27.09
N VAL A 362 -21.84 3.70 26.06
CA VAL A 362 -21.86 4.34 24.74
C VAL A 362 -22.20 3.34 23.65
N ALA A 363 -22.62 3.83 22.49
CA ALA A 363 -22.82 2.98 21.31
C ALA A 363 -21.52 2.25 20.91
N GLU A 364 -21.63 0.98 20.54
CA GLU A 364 -20.50 0.16 20.08
C GLU A 364 -19.79 0.78 18.86
N SER A 365 -20.54 1.51 18.01
CA SER A 365 -19.99 2.28 16.89
C SER A 365 -18.94 3.31 17.33
N THR A 366 -19.06 3.87 18.54
CA THR A 366 -18.06 4.78 19.13
C THR A 366 -16.77 4.02 19.45
N GLY A 367 -16.86 2.84 20.06
CA GLY A 367 -15.69 1.98 20.32
C GLY A 367 -15.00 1.54 19.03
N ILE A 368 -15.79 1.17 18.02
CA ILE A 368 -15.32 0.88 16.65
C ILE A 368 -14.58 2.08 16.05
N ALA A 369 -15.09 3.31 16.19
CA ALA A 369 -14.44 4.50 15.67
C ALA A 369 -13.13 4.79 16.41
N TYR A 370 -13.13 4.68 17.74
CA TYR A 370 -11.99 4.96 18.60
C TYR A 370 -10.85 3.94 18.49
N SER A 371 -11.13 2.75 17.98
CA SER A 371 -10.11 1.74 17.67
C SER A 371 -9.34 2.00 16.37
N PHE A 372 -9.67 3.05 15.61
CA PHE A 372 -8.97 3.39 14.37
C PHE A 372 -7.43 3.40 14.52
N PRO A 373 -6.84 4.05 15.54
CA PRO A 373 -5.38 4.07 15.73
C PRO A 373 -4.78 2.69 16.03
N TYR A 374 -5.58 1.71 16.46
CA TYR A 374 -5.11 0.39 16.87
C TYR A 374 -5.04 -0.58 15.70
N SER A 375 -5.62 -0.20 14.56
CA SER A 375 -5.65 -1.00 13.35
C SER A 375 -4.26 -1.31 12.82
N ALA A 376 -4.18 -2.39 12.04
CA ALA A 376 -2.94 -2.86 11.42
C ALA A 376 -2.28 -1.84 10.48
N SER A 377 -3.06 -0.92 9.91
CA SER A 377 -2.54 0.17 9.07
C SER A 377 -2.05 1.38 9.87
N GLU A 378 -2.33 1.45 11.18
CA GLU A 378 -1.92 2.54 12.07
C GLU A 378 -0.80 2.07 13.01
N PHE A 379 -1.11 1.75 14.27
CA PHE A 379 -0.12 1.33 15.27
C PHE A 379 -0.10 -0.19 15.54
N ASP A 380 -0.99 -0.98 14.94
CA ASP A 380 -1.07 -2.45 15.08
C ASP A 380 -0.98 -2.89 16.55
N LEU A 381 -1.94 -2.43 17.37
CA LEU A 381 -1.92 -2.65 18.83
C LEU A 381 -2.63 -3.92 19.27
N PHE A 382 -3.56 -4.42 18.46
CA PHE A 382 -4.20 -5.72 18.69
C PHE A 382 -3.16 -6.84 18.67
N ASP A 383 -3.28 -7.75 19.63
CA ASP A 383 -2.37 -8.84 19.94
C ASP A 383 -0.92 -8.40 20.21
N SER A 384 -0.68 -7.12 20.53
CA SER A 384 0.65 -6.66 20.91
C SER A 384 1.06 -7.19 22.29
N ASN A 385 2.37 -7.38 22.51
CA ASN A 385 2.87 -7.77 23.82
C ASN A 385 2.70 -6.63 24.84
N GLU A 386 2.63 -6.97 26.13
CA GLU A 386 2.34 -6.02 27.21
C GLU A 386 3.42 -4.94 27.36
N GLU A 387 4.70 -5.31 27.21
CA GLU A 387 5.82 -4.37 27.32
C GLU A 387 5.76 -3.29 26.24
N ARG A 388 5.48 -3.68 24.99
CA ARG A 388 5.28 -2.78 23.85
C ARG A 388 4.09 -1.88 24.12
N LEU A 389 2.96 -2.44 24.54
CA LEU A 389 1.77 -1.65 24.83
C LEU A 389 2.04 -0.63 25.95
N ALA A 390 2.69 -1.04 27.04
CA ALA A 390 3.06 -0.15 28.15
C ALA A 390 3.98 0.99 27.69
N SER A 391 4.97 0.69 26.83
CA SER A 391 5.85 1.71 26.25
C SER A 391 5.08 2.70 25.36
N ILE A 392 4.17 2.20 24.52
CA ILE A 392 3.31 3.04 23.68
C ILE A 392 2.38 3.92 24.53
N VAL A 393 1.78 3.37 25.59
CA VAL A 393 0.93 4.11 26.54
C VAL A 393 1.71 5.20 27.28
N LYS A 394 2.97 4.94 27.63
CA LYS A 394 3.85 5.94 28.26
C LYS A 394 4.17 7.11 27.32
N GLY A 395 4.17 6.87 26.01
CA GLY A 395 4.42 7.89 24.99
C GLY A 395 5.88 8.31 24.88
N GLY A 396 6.11 9.50 24.35
CA GLY A 396 7.45 10.04 24.05
C GLY A 396 8.20 9.31 22.93
N PRO A 397 9.51 9.57 22.77
CA PRO A 397 10.32 9.02 21.68
C PRO A 397 10.39 7.49 21.68
N GLU A 398 10.49 6.86 22.85
CA GLU A 398 10.51 5.40 22.97
C GLU A 398 9.14 4.81 22.62
N GLY A 399 8.04 5.39 23.12
CA GLY A 399 6.70 4.98 22.73
C GLY A 399 6.45 5.09 21.23
N LEU A 400 6.99 6.13 20.58
CA LEU A 400 6.92 6.29 19.13
C LEU A 400 7.67 5.19 18.38
N ARG A 401 8.90 4.86 18.80
CA ARG A 401 9.68 3.74 18.23
C ARG A 401 8.93 2.42 18.33
N GLN A 402 8.34 2.14 19.49
CA GLN A 402 7.56 0.92 19.71
C GLN A 402 6.27 0.90 18.89
N ALA A 403 5.60 2.05 18.75
CA ALA A 403 4.39 2.20 17.93
C ALA A 403 4.68 1.94 16.44
N THR A 404 5.82 2.41 15.94
CA THR A 404 6.22 2.27 14.54
C THR A 404 7.01 1.00 14.25
N GLY A 405 7.54 0.33 15.28
CA GLY A 405 8.45 -0.81 15.17
C GLY A 405 9.81 -0.47 14.56
N SER A 406 10.19 0.81 14.52
CA SER A 406 11.33 1.33 13.75
C SER A 406 11.94 2.58 14.39
N ASP A 407 13.27 2.61 14.46
CA ASP A 407 14.04 3.78 14.91
C ASP A 407 14.26 4.81 13.80
N GLN A 408 13.96 4.43 12.56
CA GLN A 408 14.14 5.27 11.40
C GLN A 408 13.09 6.39 11.34
N PRO A 409 13.47 7.62 10.93
CA PRO A 409 12.54 8.71 10.67
C PRO A 409 11.40 8.31 9.73
N TYR A 410 10.28 9.04 9.79
CA TYR A 410 9.16 8.93 8.85
C TYR A 410 9.67 8.96 7.40
N ARG A 411 9.13 8.10 6.53
CA ARG A 411 9.52 8.06 5.10
C ARG A 411 8.34 8.48 4.23
N ALA A 412 8.60 9.38 3.27
CA ALA A 412 7.62 9.73 2.24
C ALA A 412 7.16 8.46 1.50
N GLY A 413 5.87 8.16 1.62
CA GLY A 413 5.23 6.93 1.20
C GLY A 413 4.40 6.23 2.27
N GLU A 414 4.63 6.56 3.53
CA GLU A 414 3.82 6.18 4.69
C GLU A 414 2.59 7.09 4.85
N GLU A 415 2.08 7.76 3.82
CA GLU A 415 0.99 8.74 4.02
C GLU A 415 -0.39 8.12 4.27
N ARG A 416 -0.54 6.83 3.97
CA ARG A 416 -1.84 6.12 3.95
C ARG A 416 -1.90 4.88 4.81
N GLU A 417 -0.77 4.57 5.38
CA GLU A 417 -0.65 3.84 6.63
C GLU A 417 -0.27 4.93 7.64
N ARG A 418 -0.54 4.80 8.94
CA ARG A 418 -0.13 5.78 9.95
C ARG A 418 -0.73 7.18 9.75
N ILE A 419 -1.99 7.25 9.31
CA ILE A 419 -2.77 8.49 9.16
C ILE A 419 -2.73 9.33 10.46
N CYS A 420 -2.69 8.68 11.62
CA CYS A 420 -2.53 9.36 12.91
C CYS A 420 -1.22 10.18 13.00
N LEU A 421 -0.09 9.64 12.53
CA LEU A 421 1.19 10.35 12.50
C LEU A 421 1.22 11.42 11.40
N VAL A 422 0.61 11.14 10.25
CA VAL A 422 0.46 12.14 9.19
C VAL A 422 -0.33 13.35 9.68
N ASN A 423 -1.38 13.15 10.46
CA ASN A 423 -2.15 14.25 11.04
C ASN A 423 -1.30 15.11 11.99
N ALA A 424 -0.37 14.49 12.74
CA ALA A 424 0.59 15.23 13.57
C ALA A 424 1.56 16.06 12.70
N LEU A 425 2.06 15.48 11.60
CA LEU A 425 2.87 16.19 10.60
C LEU A 425 2.14 17.39 9.99
N LEU A 426 0.91 17.18 9.51
CA LEU A 426 0.09 18.23 8.90
C LEU A 426 -0.17 19.37 9.88
N LEU A 427 -0.54 19.07 11.13
CA LEU A 427 -0.76 20.08 12.16
C LEU A 427 0.51 20.88 12.47
N GLY A 428 1.64 20.19 12.67
CA GLY A 428 2.92 20.85 12.94
C GLY A 428 3.35 21.79 11.82
N ARG A 429 3.08 21.43 10.55
CA ARG A 429 3.38 22.27 9.38
C ARG A 429 2.58 23.54 9.35
N VAL A 430 1.28 23.46 9.65
CA VAL A 430 0.39 24.64 9.64
C VAL A 430 0.41 25.40 10.97
N ALA A 431 1.26 25.03 11.94
CA ALA A 431 1.30 25.63 13.27
C ALA A 431 1.62 27.14 13.24
N HIS A 432 2.34 27.61 12.22
CA HIS A 432 2.65 29.03 12.02
C HIS A 432 1.47 29.86 11.49
N LEU A 433 0.45 29.22 10.91
CA LEU A 433 -0.74 29.89 10.38
C LEU A 433 -1.76 30.17 11.48
N LYS A 434 -2.63 31.16 11.27
CA LYS A 434 -3.77 31.43 12.16
C LYS A 434 -4.84 30.32 12.04
N PRO A 435 -5.67 30.08 13.05
CA PRO A 435 -6.62 28.96 13.07
C PRO A 435 -7.50 28.81 11.81
N LYS A 436 -8.06 29.92 11.28
CA LYS A 436 -8.89 29.89 10.06
C LYS A 436 -8.09 29.60 8.79
N GLU A 437 -6.85 30.07 8.73
CA GLU A 437 -5.94 29.84 7.60
C GLU A 437 -5.50 28.37 7.52
N ARG A 438 -5.37 27.70 8.67
CA ARG A 438 -5.07 26.26 8.74
C ARG A 438 -6.15 25.42 8.05
N ASP A 439 -7.42 25.73 8.28
CA ASP A 439 -8.53 24.99 7.69
C ASP A 439 -8.61 25.20 6.19
N ALA A 440 -8.49 26.46 5.75
CA ALA A 440 -8.41 26.79 4.33
C ALA A 440 -7.25 26.07 3.64
N TRP A 441 -6.07 26.02 4.28
CA TRP A 441 -4.90 25.34 3.74
C TRP A 441 -5.12 23.82 3.58
N LEU A 442 -5.66 23.16 4.60
CA LEU A 442 -5.94 21.72 4.56
C LEU A 442 -6.98 21.35 3.48
N ILE A 443 -8.00 22.19 3.30
CA ILE A 443 -9.02 21.98 2.28
C ILE A 443 -8.47 22.23 0.88
N ALA A 444 -7.77 23.35 0.67
CA ALA A 444 -7.21 23.72 -0.63
C ALA A 444 -6.18 22.70 -1.15
N ARG A 445 -5.49 21.99 -0.24
CA ARG A 445 -4.54 20.93 -0.59
C ARG A 445 -5.17 19.53 -0.66
N GLY A 446 -6.48 19.41 -0.48
CA GLY A 446 -7.21 18.14 -0.60
C GLY A 446 -7.03 17.18 0.58
N TYR A 447 -6.42 17.61 1.70
CA TYR A 447 -6.30 16.79 2.91
C TYR A 447 -7.64 16.70 3.66
N ALA A 448 -8.48 17.72 3.55
CA ALA A 448 -9.81 17.75 4.15
C ALA A 448 -10.87 18.12 3.11
N GLY A 449 -12.03 17.47 3.14
CA GLY A 449 -13.17 17.85 2.28
C GLY A 449 -14.01 18.99 2.87
N THR A 450 -13.96 19.20 4.19
CA THR A 450 -14.78 20.17 4.91
C THR A 450 -14.02 20.75 6.10
N ALA A 451 -14.50 21.87 6.65
CA ALA A 451 -13.95 22.44 7.88
C ALA A 451 -14.03 21.45 9.06
N ASN A 452 -15.09 20.63 9.14
CA ASN A 452 -15.20 19.58 10.16
C ASN A 452 -14.11 18.51 9.99
N SER A 453 -13.85 18.08 8.75
CA SER A 453 -12.78 17.13 8.44
C SER A 453 -11.39 17.69 8.79
N ALA A 454 -11.16 18.98 8.51
CA ALA A 454 -9.95 19.68 8.92
C ALA A 454 -9.83 19.74 10.46
N GLY A 455 -10.95 19.96 11.16
CA GLY A 455 -11.04 19.85 12.62
C GLY A 455 -10.57 18.49 13.15
N ILE A 456 -11.04 17.39 12.55
CA ILE A 456 -10.65 16.02 12.95
C ILE A 456 -9.14 15.79 12.74
N ILE A 457 -8.58 16.24 11.62
CA ILE A 457 -7.13 16.15 11.33
C ILE A 457 -6.35 16.88 12.43
N LYS A 458 -6.72 18.12 12.74
CA LYS A 458 -6.04 18.92 13.78
C LYS A 458 -6.16 18.27 15.16
N THR A 459 -7.34 17.81 15.56
CA THR A 459 -7.54 17.16 16.86
C THR A 459 -6.73 15.87 16.98
N THR A 460 -6.78 15.02 15.96
CA THR A 460 -5.99 13.77 15.92
C THR A 460 -4.50 14.07 15.98
N GLY A 461 -4.04 14.99 15.12
CA GLY A 461 -2.65 15.37 15.03
C GLY A 461 -2.11 15.96 16.32
N LYS A 462 -2.92 16.77 17.02
CA LYS A 462 -2.57 17.31 18.33
C LYS A 462 -2.40 16.19 19.34
N GLN A 463 -3.39 15.31 19.49
CA GLN A 463 -3.35 14.24 20.49
C GLN A 463 -2.17 13.29 20.27
N VAL A 464 -2.01 12.79 19.04
CA VAL A 464 -0.92 11.87 18.68
C VAL A 464 0.44 12.57 18.79
N GLY A 465 0.53 13.79 18.27
CA GLY A 465 1.77 14.57 18.28
C GLY A 465 2.25 14.89 19.69
N GLN A 466 1.34 15.31 20.58
CA GLN A 466 1.67 15.58 21.98
C GLN A 466 2.04 14.30 22.73
N HIS A 467 1.28 13.22 22.54
CA HIS A 467 1.54 11.93 23.18
C HIS A 467 2.95 11.39 22.92
N PHE A 468 3.41 11.50 21.67
CA PHE A 468 4.75 11.04 21.28
C PHE A 468 5.84 12.11 21.42
N GLY A 469 5.52 13.33 21.88
CA GLY A 469 6.48 14.43 22.01
C GLY A 469 6.92 15.04 20.67
N LEU A 470 6.17 14.79 19.59
CA LEU A 470 6.35 15.44 18.28
C LEU A 470 5.79 16.87 18.29
N LEU A 471 4.80 17.17 19.13
CA LEU A 471 4.25 18.52 19.28
C LEU A 471 4.28 18.92 20.76
N ASP A 472 4.49 20.20 21.04
CA ASP A 472 4.41 20.74 22.40
C ASP A 472 2.96 20.95 22.86
N GLU A 473 2.76 21.43 24.08
CA GLU A 473 1.44 21.71 24.68
C GLU A 473 0.60 22.72 23.87
N HIS A 474 1.26 23.56 23.07
CA HIS A 474 0.66 24.55 22.18
C HIS A 474 0.53 24.07 20.72
N ALA A 475 0.76 22.77 20.46
CA ALA A 475 0.73 22.15 19.14
C ALA A 475 1.79 22.71 18.16
N LYS A 476 2.93 23.18 18.66
CA LYS A 476 4.08 23.56 17.84
C LYS A 476 5.07 22.40 17.67
N PRO A 477 5.76 22.31 16.52
CA PRO A 477 6.83 21.34 16.29
C PRO A 477 7.93 21.35 17.35
N THR A 478 8.33 20.17 17.84
CA THR A 478 9.50 20.00 18.73
C THR A 478 10.77 19.66 17.94
N ALA A 479 11.93 19.55 18.62
CA ALA A 479 13.14 19.02 17.99
C ALA A 479 12.92 17.58 17.45
N LEU A 480 12.16 16.75 18.18
CA LEU A 480 11.82 15.40 17.75
C LEU A 480 11.01 15.44 16.45
N PHE A 481 10.05 16.35 16.31
CA PHE A 481 9.29 16.55 15.07
C PHE A 481 10.20 16.70 13.86
N HIS A 482 11.18 17.60 13.95
CA HIS A 482 12.08 17.90 12.84
C HIS A 482 13.00 16.73 12.54
N SER A 483 13.50 16.03 13.57
CA SER A 483 14.31 14.83 13.36
C SER A 483 13.53 13.65 12.76
N TYR A 484 12.25 13.50 13.15
CA TYR A 484 11.43 12.37 12.75
C TYR A 484 10.75 12.58 11.40
N PHE A 485 10.20 13.76 11.12
CA PHE A 485 9.53 14.05 9.85
C PHE A 485 10.44 14.73 8.82
N GLY A 486 11.57 15.33 9.23
CA GLY A 486 12.47 16.04 8.34
C GLY A 486 11.75 17.04 7.43
N ASN A 487 12.08 16.97 6.13
CA ASN A 487 11.48 17.78 5.07
C ASN A 487 10.31 17.07 4.34
N HIS A 488 9.83 15.94 4.85
CA HIS A 488 8.82 15.12 4.16
C HIS A 488 7.50 15.87 4.00
N MET A 489 6.95 15.84 2.77
CA MET A 489 5.77 16.59 2.31
C MET A 489 6.03 18.07 1.93
N ASN A 490 7.28 18.57 1.83
CA ASN A 490 7.55 19.96 1.38
C ASN A 490 7.05 20.25 -0.06
N GLN A 491 6.86 19.21 -0.86
CA GLN A 491 6.46 19.29 -2.27
C GLN A 491 4.97 18.96 -2.51
N LEU A 492 4.22 18.65 -1.46
CA LEU A 492 2.76 18.47 -1.50
C LEU A 492 2.08 19.71 -0.92
#